data_AF-A0A8J7HKK5-F1
#
_entry.id   AF-A0A8J7HKK5-F1
#
_cell.length_a   1.000
_cell.length_b   1.000
_cell.length_c   1.000
_cell.angle_alpha   90.00
_cell.angle_beta   90.00
_cell.angle_gamma   90.00
#
_symmetry.space_group_name_H-M   'P 1'
#
loop_
_entity.id
_entity.type
_entity.pdbx_description
1 polymer ?
#
loop_
_entity_poly.entity_id
_entity_poly.type
_entity_poly.pdbx_seq_one_letter_code
_entity_poly.pdbx_strand_id
1 'polypeptide(L)'
;MNESLAATLGELQAQIYWLHDALKFAELASAAATIYMKLGYTQQQAETAGNLISQAYQFADDAANAQKAGDHDREIQFYQQVKDKLIQVETTLNYKNTIAIHQMQWWMHFRHRRKIQILLHLFLQHLKAVGLINLFTAIKLTYFLMEIVRVHKSRDIETTKNNAIKYWAELLKIKPPQYPYLG
;
A
#
# COMPACT_ATOMS: atom_id res chain seq x y z
N MET A 1 14.97 -18.66 -4.16
CA MET A 1 15.16 -17.25 -4.61
C MET A 1 13.95 -16.38 -4.27
N ASN A 2 12.72 -16.77 -4.62
CA ASN A 2 11.51 -16.01 -4.27
C ASN A 2 11.22 -15.91 -2.77
N GLU A 3 11.59 -16.91 -1.96
CA GLU A 3 11.35 -16.87 -0.50
C GLU A 3 12.19 -15.80 0.20
N SER A 4 13.48 -15.67 -0.17
CA SER A 4 14.35 -14.62 0.35
C SER A 4 13.88 -13.24 -0.09
N LEU A 5 13.44 -13.08 -1.34
CA LEU A 5 12.86 -11.83 -1.82
C LEU A 5 11.55 -11.48 -1.08
N ALA A 6 10.63 -12.44 -0.94
CA ALA A 6 9.38 -12.25 -0.20
C ALA A 6 9.63 -11.86 1.26
N ALA A 7 10.63 -12.45 1.90
CA ALA A 7 11.05 -12.11 3.25
C ALA A 7 11.46 -10.62 3.34
N THR A 8 12.39 -10.19 2.48
CA THR A 8 12.86 -8.80 2.44
C THR A 8 11.73 -7.82 2.15
N LEU A 9 10.87 -8.10 1.17
CA LEU A 9 9.76 -7.21 0.83
C LEU A 9 8.71 -7.13 1.93
N GLY A 10 8.40 -8.27 2.58
CA GLY A 10 7.47 -8.32 3.69
C GLY A 10 7.98 -7.57 4.93
N GLU A 11 9.27 -7.67 5.20
CA GLU A 11 9.91 -6.91 6.28
C GLU A 11 9.86 -5.41 6.01
N LEU A 12 10.23 -4.96 4.81
CA LEU A 12 10.16 -3.54 4.42
C LEU A 12 8.72 -3.00 4.47
N GLN A 13 7.74 -3.76 3.98
CA GLN A 13 6.33 -3.38 4.05
C GLN A 13 5.87 -3.23 5.51
N ALA A 14 6.24 -4.17 6.38
CA ALA A 14 5.92 -4.04 7.79
C ALA A 14 6.60 -2.80 8.40
N GLN A 15 7.88 -2.58 8.12
CA GLN A 15 8.62 -1.40 8.61
C GLN A 15 7.94 -0.08 8.21
N ILE A 16 7.45 0.04 6.97
CA ILE A 16 6.75 1.24 6.49
C ILE A 16 5.61 1.66 7.42
N TYR A 17 4.81 0.71 7.94
CA TYR A 17 3.71 1.05 8.84
C TYR A 17 4.18 1.61 10.19
N TRP A 18 5.28 1.09 10.74
CA TRP A 18 5.85 1.61 11.99
C TRP A 18 6.57 2.94 11.78
N LEU A 19 7.21 3.12 10.62
CA LEU A 19 7.82 4.39 10.25
C LEU A 19 6.76 5.47 10.06
N HIS A 20 5.61 5.12 9.47
CA HIS A 20 4.44 6.00 9.37
C HIS A 20 3.97 6.44 10.76
N ASP A 21 3.72 5.49 11.65
CA ASP A 21 3.28 5.79 13.02
C ASP A 21 4.29 6.61 13.83
N ALA A 22 5.58 6.48 13.53
CA ALA A 22 6.66 7.26 14.13
C ALA A 22 6.94 8.59 13.39
N LEU A 23 6.16 8.93 12.35
CA LEU A 23 6.33 10.11 11.49
C LEU A 23 7.73 10.20 10.83
N LYS A 24 8.37 9.06 10.61
CA LYS A 24 9.70 8.93 9.98
C LYS A 24 9.56 8.82 8.46
N PHE A 25 9.08 9.91 7.85
CA PHE A 25 8.69 9.94 6.44
C PHE A 25 9.85 9.79 5.45
N ALA A 26 11.07 10.18 5.82
CA ALA A 26 12.25 9.99 4.97
C ALA A 26 12.68 8.52 4.92
N GLU A 27 12.70 7.85 6.07
CA GLU A 27 13.00 6.42 6.16
C GLU A 27 11.90 5.59 5.52
N LEU A 28 10.62 6.00 5.64
CA LEU A 28 9.50 5.39 4.94
C LEU A 28 9.70 5.46 3.42
N ALA A 29 10.06 6.63 2.90
CA ALA A 29 10.34 6.80 1.47
C ALA A 29 11.48 5.88 1.01
N SER A 30 12.56 5.77 1.82
CA SER A 30 13.69 4.88 1.54
C SER A 30 13.30 3.40 1.56
N ALA A 31 12.48 2.97 2.52
CA ALA A 31 11.98 1.60 2.59
C ALA A 31 11.09 1.26 1.36
N ALA A 32 10.20 2.19 0.98
CA ALA A 32 9.35 2.04 -0.20
C ALA A 32 10.17 2.02 -1.50
N ALA A 33 11.19 2.87 -1.63
CA ALA A 33 12.11 2.85 -2.75
C ALA A 33 12.86 1.51 -2.82
N THR A 34 13.33 1.01 -1.67
CA THR A 34 14.03 -0.28 -1.60
C THR A 34 13.14 -1.44 -2.08
N ILE A 35 11.84 -1.44 -1.75
CA ILE A 35 10.88 -2.41 -2.28
C ILE A 35 10.90 -2.39 -3.82
N TYR A 36 10.74 -1.22 -4.45
CA TYR A 36 10.71 -1.13 -5.91
C TYR A 36 12.05 -1.47 -6.57
N MET A 37 13.18 -1.08 -5.97
CA MET A 37 14.49 -1.53 -6.47
C MET A 37 14.61 -3.06 -6.47
N LYS A 38 14.14 -3.72 -5.40
CA LYS A 38 14.13 -5.19 -5.28
C LYS A 38 13.16 -5.87 -6.25
N LEU A 39 12.14 -5.14 -6.71
CA LEU A 39 11.21 -5.58 -7.76
C LEU A 39 11.75 -5.33 -9.18
N GLY A 40 12.93 -4.73 -9.33
CA GLY A 40 13.63 -4.55 -10.61
C GLY A 40 13.40 -3.20 -11.29
N TYR A 41 12.78 -2.23 -10.62
CA TYR A 41 12.69 -0.86 -11.12
C TYR A 41 14.05 -0.15 -11.02
N THR A 42 14.28 0.86 -11.88
CA THR A 42 15.52 1.65 -11.80
C THR A 42 15.56 2.44 -10.48
N GLN A 43 16.77 2.79 -10.04
CA GLN A 43 16.95 3.60 -8.83
C GLN A 43 16.13 4.89 -8.88
N GLN A 44 16.17 5.62 -10.00
CA GLN A 44 15.40 6.85 -10.17
C GLN A 44 13.89 6.63 -10.05
N GLN A 45 13.34 5.59 -10.68
CA GLN A 45 11.91 5.25 -10.56
C GLN A 45 11.54 4.91 -9.13
N ALA A 46 12.35 4.10 -8.48
CA ALA A 46 12.11 3.62 -7.13
C ALA A 46 12.16 4.74 -6.08
N GLU A 47 13.17 5.61 -6.13
CA GLU A 47 13.31 6.77 -5.24
C GLU A 47 12.16 7.77 -5.44
N THR A 48 11.79 8.04 -6.69
CA THR A 48 10.65 8.91 -7.02
C THR A 48 9.35 8.32 -6.47
N ALA A 49 9.11 7.03 -6.68
CA ALA A 49 7.94 6.33 -6.14
C ALA A 49 7.91 6.35 -4.60
N GLY A 50 9.04 6.08 -3.94
CA GLY A 50 9.15 6.12 -2.48
C GLY A 50 8.81 7.49 -1.90
N ASN A 51 9.35 8.57 -2.49
CA ASN A 51 9.04 9.94 -2.09
C ASN A 51 7.56 10.30 -2.26
N LEU A 52 6.95 9.87 -3.37
CA LEU A 52 5.53 10.11 -3.63
C LEU A 52 4.62 9.34 -2.67
N ILE A 53 4.97 8.09 -2.33
CA ILE A 53 4.25 7.29 -1.31
C ILE A 53 4.33 7.97 0.05
N SER A 54 5.51 8.46 0.44
CA SER A 54 5.69 9.20 1.68
C SER A 54 4.83 10.48 1.74
N GLN A 55 4.71 11.21 0.63
CA GLN A 55 3.79 12.35 0.53
C GLN A 55 2.32 11.92 0.63
N ALA A 56 1.95 10.78 0.03
CA ALA A 56 0.60 10.23 0.14
C ALA A 56 0.25 9.89 1.60
N TYR A 57 1.18 9.33 2.38
CA TYR A 57 0.98 9.11 3.81
C TYR A 57 0.78 10.42 4.58
N GLN A 58 1.58 11.45 4.30
CA GLN A 58 1.42 12.77 4.95
C GLN A 58 0.04 13.39 4.67
N PHE A 59 -0.43 13.36 3.42
CA PHE A 59 -1.78 13.83 3.09
C PHE A 59 -2.88 12.97 3.74
N ALA A 60 -2.66 11.67 3.92
CA ALA A 60 -3.61 10.82 4.64
C ALA A 60 -3.69 11.16 6.14
N ASP A 61 -2.59 11.63 6.75
CA ASP A 61 -2.58 12.13 8.12
C ASP A 61 -3.25 13.50 8.22
N ASP A 62 -3.02 14.39 7.26
CA ASP A 62 -3.72 15.68 7.16
C ASP A 62 -5.24 15.47 6.98
N ALA A 63 -5.65 14.49 6.16
CA ALA A 63 -7.05 14.10 6.03
C ALA A 63 -7.64 13.62 7.36
N ALA A 64 -6.89 12.82 8.12
CA ALA A 64 -7.31 12.36 9.44
C ALA A 64 -7.43 13.51 10.45
N ASN A 65 -6.59 14.54 10.34
CA ASN A 65 -6.69 15.74 11.17
C ASN A 65 -7.93 16.58 10.80
N ALA A 66 -8.20 16.77 9.50
CA ALA A 66 -9.42 17.44 9.03
C ALA A 66 -10.70 16.70 9.47
N GLN A 67 -10.70 15.36 9.38
CA GLN A 67 -11.79 14.51 9.87
C GLN A 67 -12.08 14.75 11.37
N LYS A 68 -11.03 14.76 12.21
CA LYS A 68 -11.17 15.03 13.66
C LYS A 68 -11.69 16.43 13.96
N ALA A 69 -11.38 17.39 13.10
CA ALA A 69 -11.88 18.77 13.20
C ALA A 69 -13.32 18.95 12.67
N GLY A 70 -13.90 17.91 12.04
CA GLY A 70 -15.21 18.00 11.38
C GLY A 70 -15.19 18.74 10.04
N ASP A 71 -14.01 19.00 9.48
CA ASP A 71 -13.84 19.68 8.18
C ASP A 71 -13.86 18.66 7.05
N HIS A 72 -15.07 18.28 6.63
CA HIS A 72 -15.29 17.25 5.62
C HIS A 72 -14.78 17.64 4.24
N ASP A 73 -14.92 18.90 3.83
CA ASP A 73 -14.47 19.35 2.52
C ASP A 73 -12.95 19.22 2.42
N ARG A 74 -12.24 19.59 3.48
CA ARG A 74 -10.78 19.50 3.52
C ARG A 74 -10.28 18.06 3.65
N GLU A 75 -10.98 17.22 4.41
CA GLU A 75 -10.70 15.77 4.43
C GLU A 75 -10.75 15.18 3.01
N ILE A 76 -11.79 15.49 2.24
CA ILE A 76 -11.94 15.01 0.86
C ILE A 76 -10.85 15.58 -0.04
N GLN A 77 -10.49 16.86 0.09
CA GLN A 77 -9.39 17.48 -0.68
C GLN A 77 -8.06 16.74 -0.44
N PHE A 78 -7.72 16.44 0.82
CA PHE A 78 -6.50 15.69 1.13
C PHE A 78 -6.53 14.28 0.55
N TYR A 79 -7.67 13.57 0.59
CA TYR A 79 -7.77 12.27 -0.09
C TYR A 79 -7.67 12.36 -1.62
N GLN A 80 -8.09 13.46 -2.25
CA GLN A 80 -7.78 13.68 -3.67
C GLN A 80 -6.28 13.84 -3.91
N GLN A 81 -5.57 14.56 -3.03
CA GLN A 81 -4.11 14.69 -3.12
C GLN A 81 -3.39 13.35 -2.91
N VAL A 82 -3.88 12.49 -1.99
CA VAL A 82 -3.41 11.10 -1.87
C VAL A 82 -3.54 10.38 -3.21
N LYS A 83 -4.75 10.39 -3.81
CA LYS A 83 -5.00 9.73 -5.10
C LYS A 83 -4.06 10.24 -6.20
N ASP A 84 -3.85 11.56 -6.28
CA ASP A 84 -3.00 12.17 -7.30
C ASP A 84 -1.53 11.78 -7.13
N LYS A 85 -1.04 11.63 -5.88
CA LYS A 85 0.31 11.11 -5.61
C LYS A 85 0.44 9.63 -5.98
N LEU A 86 -0.58 8.84 -5.70
CA LEU A 86 -0.60 7.42 -6.08
C LEU A 86 -0.65 7.23 -7.62
N ILE A 87 -1.38 8.08 -8.36
CA ILE A 87 -1.35 8.09 -9.84
C ILE A 87 0.05 8.45 -10.35
N GLN A 88 0.75 9.38 -9.69
CA GLN A 88 2.13 9.71 -10.04
C GLN A 88 3.06 8.51 -9.82
N VAL A 89 2.89 7.76 -8.72
CA VAL A 89 3.64 6.49 -8.49
C VAL A 89 3.39 5.51 -9.64
N GLU A 90 2.12 5.28 -9.99
CA GLU A 90 1.75 4.39 -11.09
C GLU A 90 2.37 4.82 -12.42
N THR A 91 2.38 6.13 -12.70
CA THR A 91 3.00 6.71 -13.90
C THR A 91 4.51 6.48 -13.90
N THR A 92 5.19 6.77 -12.78
CA THR A 92 6.64 6.55 -12.62
C THR A 92 7.02 5.08 -12.83
N LEU A 93 6.17 4.15 -12.38
CA LEU A 93 6.39 2.71 -12.48
C LEU A 93 5.80 2.10 -13.77
N ASN A 94 5.28 2.92 -14.70
CA ASN A 94 4.67 2.50 -15.97
C ASN A 94 3.52 1.48 -15.80
N TYR A 95 2.66 1.65 -14.79
CA TYR A 95 1.49 0.80 -14.59
C TYR A 95 0.48 1.01 -15.74
N LYS A 96 -0.10 -0.10 -16.21
CA LYS A 96 -1.07 -0.07 -17.33
C LYS A 96 -2.49 0.25 -16.85
N ASN A 97 -2.82 -0.16 -15.64
CA ASN A 97 -4.13 0.01 -15.05
C ASN A 97 -4.01 0.73 -13.71
N THR A 98 -4.75 1.83 -13.54
CA THR A 98 -4.76 2.54 -12.26
C THR A 98 -5.51 1.75 -11.18
N ILE A 99 -4.86 1.56 -10.04
CA ILE A 99 -5.39 1.04 -8.78
C ILE A 99 -5.40 2.11 -7.68
N ALA A 100 -4.81 3.28 -7.92
CA ALA A 100 -4.71 4.42 -6.99
C ALA A 100 -6.06 4.82 -6.37
N ILE A 101 -7.13 4.84 -7.16
CA ILE A 101 -8.47 5.14 -6.65
C ILE A 101 -8.92 4.13 -5.59
N HIS A 102 -8.60 2.84 -5.78
CA HIS A 102 -8.97 1.80 -4.83
C HIS A 102 -8.13 1.91 -3.56
N GLN A 103 -6.82 2.15 -3.70
CA GLN A 103 -5.92 2.39 -2.56
C GLN A 103 -6.40 3.54 -1.68
N MET A 104 -6.65 4.71 -2.29
CA MET A 104 -7.14 5.88 -1.59
C MET A 104 -8.49 5.63 -0.90
N GLN A 105 -9.43 4.98 -1.58
CA GLN A 105 -10.76 4.73 -1.04
C GLN A 105 -10.72 3.81 0.18
N TRP A 106 -9.93 2.73 0.16
CA TRP A 106 -9.85 1.87 1.35
C TRP A 106 -9.11 2.56 2.50
N TRP A 107 -8.13 3.43 2.26
CA TRP A 107 -7.52 4.28 3.30
C TRP A 107 -8.55 5.20 3.97
N MET A 108 -9.35 5.89 3.17
CA MET A 108 -10.44 6.74 3.66
C MET A 108 -11.44 5.91 4.47
N HIS A 109 -11.94 4.82 3.89
CA HIS A 109 -12.92 3.97 4.57
C HIS A 109 -12.38 3.29 5.83
N PHE A 110 -11.07 3.06 5.91
CA PHE A 110 -10.41 2.58 7.12
C PHE A 110 -10.54 3.58 8.28
N ARG A 111 -10.28 4.87 8.03
CA ARG A 111 -10.49 5.94 9.03
C ARG A 111 -11.96 6.07 9.44
N HIS A 112 -12.88 5.92 8.49
CA HIS A 112 -14.33 5.91 8.72
C HIS A 112 -14.90 4.59 9.24
N ARG A 113 -14.06 3.57 9.48
CA ARG A 113 -14.45 2.23 9.97
C ARG A 113 -15.49 1.50 9.11
N ARG A 114 -15.56 1.79 7.80
CA ARG A 114 -16.53 1.20 6.85
C ARG A 114 -16.03 -0.14 6.30
N LYS A 115 -16.11 -1.21 7.11
CA LYS A 115 -15.51 -2.53 6.82
C LYS A 115 -15.79 -3.10 5.43
N ILE A 116 -17.05 -3.05 4.98
CA ILE A 116 -17.43 -3.61 3.67
C ILE A 116 -16.73 -2.86 2.54
N GLN A 117 -16.64 -1.53 2.64
CA GLN A 117 -16.00 -0.70 1.62
C GLN A 117 -14.48 -0.89 1.62
N ILE A 118 -13.86 -1.08 2.80
CA ILE A 118 -12.43 -1.44 2.89
C ILE A 118 -12.18 -2.75 2.13
N LEU A 119 -12.98 -3.78 2.40
CA LEU A 119 -12.83 -5.09 1.75
C LEU A 119 -13.02 -4.99 0.23
N LEU A 120 -14.06 -4.29 -0.23
CA LEU A 120 -14.36 -4.10 -1.64
C LEU A 120 -13.19 -3.44 -2.37
N HIS A 121 -12.70 -2.30 -1.86
CA HIS A 121 -11.64 -1.55 -2.52
C HIS A 121 -10.29 -2.28 -2.45
N LEU A 122 -9.96 -2.95 -1.35
CA LEU A 122 -8.80 -3.84 -1.30
C LEU A 122 -8.90 -4.95 -2.35
N PHE A 123 -10.05 -5.62 -2.47
CA PHE A 123 -10.23 -6.67 -3.46
C PHE A 123 -10.09 -6.15 -4.90
N LEU A 124 -10.72 -5.01 -5.22
CA LEU A 124 -10.63 -4.41 -6.54
C LEU A 124 -9.21 -3.96 -6.90
N GLN A 125 -8.45 -3.42 -5.94
CA GLN A 125 -7.04 -3.10 -6.12
C GLN A 125 -6.23 -4.33 -6.54
N HIS A 126 -6.37 -5.44 -5.82
CA HIS A 126 -5.66 -6.67 -6.14
C HIS A 126 -6.12 -7.25 -7.48
N LEU A 127 -7.42 -7.43 -7.67
CA LEU A 127 -7.99 -8.06 -8.86
C LEU A 127 -7.61 -7.29 -10.14
N LYS A 128 -7.62 -5.95 -10.09
CA LYS A 128 -7.25 -5.12 -11.23
C LYS A 128 -5.77 -5.20 -11.57
N ALA A 129 -4.89 -5.40 -10.58
CA ALA A 129 -3.47 -5.57 -10.81
C ALA A 129 -3.11 -6.98 -11.33
N VAL A 130 -3.72 -8.02 -10.75
CA VAL A 130 -3.37 -9.42 -11.06
C VAL A 130 -4.22 -10.04 -12.19
N GLY A 131 -5.35 -9.44 -12.52
CA GLY A 131 -6.29 -9.90 -13.54
C GLY A 131 -7.24 -11.01 -13.06
N LEU A 132 -8.35 -11.19 -13.77
CA LEU A 132 -9.41 -12.16 -13.43
C LEU A 132 -8.91 -13.62 -13.42
N ILE A 133 -7.93 -13.96 -14.25
CA ILE A 133 -7.31 -15.30 -14.30
C ILE A 133 -6.70 -15.67 -12.92
N ASN A 134 -6.30 -14.67 -12.13
CA ASN A 134 -5.70 -14.83 -10.81
C ASN A 134 -6.67 -14.50 -9.66
N LEU A 135 -7.98 -14.73 -9.84
CA LEU A 135 -9.02 -14.42 -8.85
C LEU A 135 -8.71 -14.97 -7.45
N PHE A 136 -8.34 -16.24 -7.33
CA PHE A 136 -8.00 -16.85 -6.04
C PHE A 136 -6.79 -16.19 -5.38
N THR A 137 -5.80 -15.79 -6.16
CA THR A 137 -4.65 -15.01 -5.66
C THR A 137 -5.11 -13.64 -5.18
N ALA A 138 -5.96 -12.92 -5.92
CA ALA A 138 -6.50 -11.63 -5.48
C ALA A 138 -7.24 -11.74 -4.13
N ILE A 139 -8.01 -12.81 -3.91
CA ILE A 139 -8.68 -13.09 -2.63
C ILE A 139 -7.66 -13.29 -1.50
N LYS A 140 -6.63 -14.12 -1.71
CA LYS A 140 -5.58 -14.35 -0.69
C LYS A 140 -4.80 -13.08 -0.36
N LEU A 141 -4.43 -12.28 -1.37
CA LEU A 141 -3.72 -11.02 -1.17
C LEU A 141 -4.55 -10.04 -0.35
N THR A 142 -5.84 -9.94 -0.66
CA THR A 142 -6.81 -9.16 0.11
C THR A 142 -6.89 -9.62 1.56
N TYR A 143 -6.97 -10.94 1.78
CA TYR A 143 -6.98 -11.52 3.12
C TYR A 143 -5.71 -11.19 3.91
N PHE A 144 -4.52 -11.38 3.31
CA PHE A 144 -3.27 -11.08 4.01
C PHE A 144 -3.15 -9.60 4.36
N LEU A 145 -3.56 -8.69 3.46
CA LEU A 145 -3.51 -7.26 3.75
C LEU A 145 -4.51 -6.85 4.86
N MET A 146 -5.69 -7.45 4.89
CA MET A 146 -6.64 -7.27 6.01
C MET A 146 -6.04 -7.74 7.35
N GLU A 147 -5.38 -8.90 7.34
CA GLU A 147 -4.74 -9.45 8.55
C GLU A 147 -3.58 -8.57 9.01
N ILE A 148 -2.72 -8.13 8.10
CA ILE A 148 -1.64 -7.15 8.36
C ILE A 148 -2.19 -5.91 9.07
N VAL A 149 -3.25 -5.30 8.53
CA VAL A 149 -3.88 -4.11 9.11
C VAL A 149 -4.44 -4.41 10.51
N ARG A 150 -5.10 -5.56 10.68
CA ARG A 150 -5.67 -6.00 11.96
C ARG A 150 -4.59 -6.18 13.03
N VAL A 151 -3.48 -6.86 12.71
CA VAL A 151 -2.42 -7.16 13.68
C VAL A 151 -1.46 -5.99 13.92
N HIS A 152 -1.30 -5.10 12.93
CA HIS A 152 -0.60 -3.82 13.13
C HIS A 152 -1.29 -2.99 14.22
N LYS A 153 -2.63 -2.94 14.19
CA LYS A 153 -3.42 -2.24 15.22
C LYS A 153 -3.22 -2.81 16.63
N SER A 154 -2.92 -4.10 16.76
CA SER A 154 -2.57 -4.73 18.05
C SER A 154 -1.07 -4.63 18.38
N ARG A 155 -0.27 -3.88 17.60
CA ARG A 155 1.17 -3.68 17.80
C ARG A 155 2.00 -4.97 17.77
N ASP A 156 1.51 -6.01 17.10
CA ASP A 156 2.23 -7.28 16.93
C ASP A 156 3.13 -7.21 15.68
N ILE A 157 4.39 -6.81 15.89
CA ILE A 157 5.39 -6.66 14.83
C ILE A 157 5.62 -7.98 14.10
N GLU A 158 5.80 -9.07 14.86
CA GLU A 158 6.22 -10.36 14.30
C GLU A 158 5.12 -10.96 13.43
N THR A 159 3.88 -10.95 13.91
CA THR A 159 2.74 -11.44 13.12
C THR A 159 2.48 -10.55 11.90
N THR A 160 2.68 -9.22 12.03
CA THR A 160 2.52 -8.30 10.90
C THR A 160 3.53 -8.59 9.80
N LYS A 161 4.81 -8.74 10.18
CA LYS A 161 5.89 -9.16 9.28
C LYS A 161 5.57 -10.50 8.62
N ASN A 162 5.19 -11.50 9.39
CA ASN A 162 4.89 -12.83 8.86
C ASN A 162 3.72 -12.83 7.84
N ASN A 163 2.68 -12.02 8.07
CA ASN A 163 1.60 -11.86 7.10
C ASN A 163 2.03 -11.08 5.85
N ALA A 164 2.89 -10.07 5.98
CA ALA A 164 3.47 -9.36 4.84
C ALA A 164 4.37 -10.28 3.99
N ILE A 165 5.16 -11.16 4.63
CA ILE A 165 5.96 -12.17 3.91
C ILE A 165 5.04 -13.12 3.12
N LYS A 166 3.94 -13.59 3.72
CA LYS A 166 2.96 -14.44 3.03
C LYS A 166 2.29 -13.72 1.86
N TYR A 167 1.96 -12.43 2.03
CA TYR A 167 1.45 -11.57 0.96
C TYR A 167 2.41 -11.54 -0.24
N TRP A 168 3.67 -11.18 -0.01
CA TRP A 168 4.67 -11.12 -1.09
C TRP A 168 4.99 -12.50 -1.68
N ALA A 169 5.05 -13.54 -0.86
CA ALA A 169 5.29 -14.89 -1.33
C ALA A 169 4.18 -15.37 -2.27
N GLU A 170 2.91 -15.04 -2.01
CA GLU A 170 1.81 -15.36 -2.92
C GLU A 170 1.86 -14.50 -4.19
N LEU A 171 2.13 -13.20 -4.05
CA LEU A 171 2.18 -12.25 -5.17
C LEU A 171 3.30 -12.58 -6.18
N LEU A 172 4.48 -12.95 -5.67
CA LEU A 172 5.66 -13.24 -6.50
C LEU A 172 5.54 -14.54 -7.30
N LYS A 173 4.61 -15.44 -6.95
CA LYS A 173 4.36 -16.68 -7.72
C LYS A 173 3.83 -16.39 -9.11
N ILE A 174 2.99 -15.36 -9.23
CA ILE A 174 2.25 -15.08 -10.47
C ILE A 174 2.93 -14.04 -11.37
N LYS A 175 3.94 -13.31 -10.86
CA LYS A 175 4.68 -12.26 -11.57
C LYS A 175 3.73 -11.34 -12.36
N PRO A 176 2.86 -10.59 -11.66
CA PRO A 176 1.82 -9.82 -12.32
C PRO A 176 2.43 -8.74 -13.22
N PRO A 177 1.68 -8.25 -14.22
CA PRO A 177 2.15 -7.17 -15.11
C PRO A 177 2.40 -5.85 -14.36
N GLN A 178 1.81 -5.69 -13.17
CA GLN A 178 2.05 -4.61 -12.23
C GLN A 178 1.82 -5.10 -10.80
N TYR A 179 2.52 -4.54 -9.82
CA TYR A 179 2.36 -4.94 -8.42
C TYR A 179 1.19 -4.17 -7.76
N PRO A 180 0.26 -4.82 -7.05
CA PRO A 180 -0.84 -4.16 -6.35
C PRO A 180 -0.42 -3.33 -5.12
N TYR A 181 0.87 -3.20 -4.82
CA TYR A 181 1.37 -2.47 -3.66
C TYR A 181 1.68 -1.00 -4.04
N LEU A 182 1.15 -0.04 -3.28
CA LEU A 182 1.37 1.40 -3.46
C LEU A 182 1.61 2.16 -2.13
N GLY A 183 2.13 1.47 -1.12
CA GLY A 183 2.24 1.97 0.26
C GLY A 183 1.36 1.18 1.21
#